data_AF-A0A1X1P9H9-F1
#
_entry.id   AF-A0A1X1P9H9-F1
#
_cell.length_a   1.000
_cell.length_b   1.000
_cell.length_c   1.000
_cell.angle_alpha   90.00
_cell.angle_beta   90.00
_cell.angle_gamma   90.00
#
_symmetry.space_group_name_H-M   'P 1'
#
loop_
_entity.id
_entity.type
_entity.pdbx_description
1 polymer ?
#
loop_
_entity_poly.entity_id
_entity_poly.type
_entity_poly.pdbx_seq_one_letter_code
_entity_poly.pdbx_strand_id
1 'polypeptide(L)'
;AYLRYMKKALNNCGDVARAAFAKIGVLMASARRTEKPLHPTNLHVNQALFPRDTVQSRLPDPEWLERWLDEQIRFDGEWEKKVVERILHNLSILFERTFATAQELNRYRKEVTGRLQAESGPSSAAQPA
;
A
#
# COMPACT_ATOMS: atom_id res chain seq x y z
N ALA A 1 -3.64 10.34 -11.33
CA ALA A 1 -4.54 9.24 -11.74
C ALA A 1 -4.99 8.35 -10.56
N TYR A 2 -4.07 7.82 -9.75
CA TYR A 2 -4.37 6.81 -8.70
C TYR A 2 -5.33 7.27 -7.58
N LEU A 3 -5.20 8.50 -7.07
CA LEU A 3 -6.10 9.03 -6.03
C LEU A 3 -7.57 9.06 -6.48
N ARG A 4 -7.83 9.39 -7.77
CA ARG A 4 -9.18 9.39 -8.34
C ARG A 4 -9.77 7.98 -8.40
N TYR A 5 -8.95 6.99 -8.74
CA TYR A 5 -9.34 5.58 -8.71
C TYR A 5 -9.68 5.13 -7.29
N MET A 6 -8.83 5.43 -6.31
CA MET A 6 -9.10 5.07 -4.91
C MET A 6 -10.38 5.72 -4.38
N LYS A 7 -10.62 7.00 -4.70
CA LYS A 7 -11.89 7.67 -4.35
C LYS A 7 -13.11 6.96 -4.95
N LYS A 8 -13.03 6.56 -6.23
CA LYS A 8 -14.10 5.77 -6.86
C LYS A 8 -14.30 4.41 -6.18
N ALA A 9 -13.21 3.73 -5.82
CA ALA A 9 -13.28 2.45 -5.11
C ALA A 9 -13.88 2.59 -3.69
N LEU A 10 -13.63 3.71 -2.99
CA LEU A 10 -14.30 3.98 -1.71
C LEU A 10 -15.81 4.10 -1.86
N ASN A 11 -16.29 4.74 -2.92
CA ASN A 11 -17.73 4.85 -3.18
C ASN A 11 -18.35 3.50 -3.52
N ASN A 12 -17.63 2.62 -4.21
CA ASN A 12 -18.17 1.33 -4.66
C ASN A 12 -18.08 0.23 -3.58
N CYS A 13 -17.02 0.24 -2.77
CA CYS A 13 -16.68 -0.87 -1.87
C CYS A 13 -16.62 -0.46 -0.38
N GLY A 14 -16.85 0.83 -0.07
CA GLY A 14 -16.97 1.33 1.30
C GLY A 14 -15.78 0.96 2.19
N ASP A 15 -16.09 0.43 3.37
CA ASP A 15 -15.11 0.12 4.40
C ASP A 15 -14.13 -1.00 3.98
N VAL A 16 -14.52 -1.90 3.05
CA VAL A 16 -13.61 -2.93 2.49
C VAL A 16 -12.44 -2.26 1.76
N ALA A 17 -12.73 -1.26 0.93
CA ALA A 17 -11.68 -0.49 0.25
C ALA A 17 -10.87 0.36 1.24
N ARG A 18 -11.50 0.98 2.25
CA ARG A 18 -10.78 1.72 3.31
C ARG A 18 -9.79 0.83 4.05
N ALA A 19 -10.21 -0.38 4.45
CA ALA A 19 -9.36 -1.33 5.15
C ALA A 19 -8.18 -1.81 4.30
N ALA A 20 -8.42 -2.11 3.02
CA ALA A 20 -7.38 -2.52 2.08
C ALA A 20 -6.35 -1.41 1.84
N PHE A 21 -6.80 -0.19 1.56
CA PHE A 21 -5.91 0.95 1.32
C PHE A 21 -5.13 1.34 2.58
N ALA A 22 -5.77 1.33 3.76
CA ALA A 22 -5.08 1.58 5.02
C ALA A 22 -4.03 0.49 5.31
N LYS A 23 -4.32 -0.79 5.03
CA LYS A 23 -3.35 -1.90 5.17
C LYS A 23 -2.12 -1.69 4.28
N ILE A 24 -2.33 -1.42 2.99
CA ILE A 24 -1.23 -1.17 2.05
C ILE A 24 -0.46 0.09 2.45
N GLY A 25 -1.14 1.16 2.86
CA GLY A 25 -0.51 2.37 3.36
C GLY A 25 0.40 2.13 4.57
N VAL A 26 -0.04 1.33 5.55
CA VAL A 26 0.79 0.95 6.70
C VAL A 26 2.03 0.16 6.27
N LEU A 27 1.88 -0.79 5.34
CA LEU A 27 3.02 -1.58 4.83
C LEU A 27 4.06 -0.69 4.15
N MET A 28 3.62 0.22 3.26
CA MET A 28 4.52 1.14 2.56
C MET A 28 5.16 2.16 3.51
N ALA A 29 4.41 2.68 4.48
CA ALA A 29 4.90 3.67 5.44
C ALA A 29 5.75 3.08 6.59
N SER A 30 5.81 1.75 6.71
CA SER A 30 6.56 1.04 7.76
C SER A 30 7.75 0.23 7.20
N ALA A 31 8.18 0.50 5.97
CA ALA A 31 9.21 -0.26 5.25
C ALA A 31 10.53 -0.42 6.05
N ARG A 32 10.88 0.53 6.92
CA ARG A 32 12.04 0.43 7.83
C ARG A 32 12.03 -0.75 8.79
N ARG A 33 10.88 -1.37 9.05
CA ARG A 33 10.78 -2.54 9.94
C ARG A 33 11.13 -3.86 9.26
N THR A 34 11.31 -3.84 7.95
CA THR A 34 11.80 -4.98 7.17
C THR A 34 13.21 -4.64 6.70
N GLU A 35 14.20 -5.44 7.11
CA GLU A 35 15.64 -5.25 6.81
C GLU A 35 15.99 -5.32 5.31
N LYS A 36 14.99 -5.48 4.44
CA LYS A 36 15.11 -5.37 2.99
C LYS A 36 14.11 -4.33 2.50
N PRO A 37 14.56 -3.25 1.83
CA PRO A 37 13.66 -2.31 1.19
C PRO A 37 12.81 -3.07 0.16
N LEU A 38 11.54 -3.35 0.48
CA LEU A 38 10.57 -3.74 -0.52
C LEU A 38 10.25 -2.47 -1.33
N HIS A 39 11.07 -2.21 -2.35
CA HIS A 39 10.90 -1.04 -3.20
C HIS A 39 9.59 -1.19 -4.01
N PRO A 40 8.72 -0.16 -4.04
CA PRO A 40 7.35 -0.26 -4.55
C PRO A 40 7.21 -0.43 -6.07
N THR A 41 8.28 -0.65 -6.82
CA THR A 41 8.21 -0.84 -8.28
C THR A 41 9.19 -1.91 -8.76
N ASN A 42 8.74 -3.16 -8.80
CA ASN A 42 9.29 -4.19 -9.69
C ASN A 42 8.66 -4.09 -11.09
N LEU A 43 8.45 -2.87 -11.61
CA LEU A 43 7.88 -2.68 -12.95
C LEU A 43 9.01 -2.72 -13.98
N HIS A 44 9.50 -3.91 -14.29
CA HIS A 44 10.50 -4.09 -15.34
C HIS A 44 9.80 -4.60 -16.60
N VAL A 45 10.08 -3.95 -17.73
CA VAL A 45 9.80 -4.43 -19.09
C VAL A 45 11.11 -4.45 -19.86
N ASN A 46 11.49 -5.62 -20.34
CA ASN A 46 12.67 -5.90 -21.11
C ASN A 46 12.33 -5.78 -22.60
N GLN A 47 12.94 -4.81 -23.26
CA GLN A 47 12.71 -4.50 -24.67
C GLN A 47 12.99 -5.69 -25.59
N ALA A 48 14.00 -6.52 -25.28
CA ALA A 48 14.35 -7.70 -26.07
C ALA A 48 13.32 -8.84 -25.94
N LEU A 49 12.45 -8.78 -24.93
CA LEU A 49 11.42 -9.78 -24.67
C LEU A 49 10.03 -9.32 -25.11
N PHE A 50 9.90 -8.14 -25.73
CA PHE A 50 8.64 -7.69 -26.31
C PHE A 50 8.19 -8.61 -27.46
N PRO A 51 6.90 -8.98 -27.57
CA PRO A 51 5.75 -8.59 -26.74
C PRO A 51 5.46 -9.55 -25.58
N ARG A 52 6.33 -10.54 -25.33
CA ARG A 52 6.09 -11.62 -24.36
C ARG A 52 6.49 -11.28 -22.94
N ASP A 53 7.16 -10.16 -22.73
CA ASP A 53 7.51 -9.77 -21.37
C ASP A 53 6.29 -9.30 -20.60
N THR A 54 6.02 -9.97 -19.48
CA THR A 54 4.99 -9.51 -18.56
C THR A 54 5.65 -8.63 -17.51
N VAL A 55 5.06 -7.47 -17.27
CA VAL A 55 5.39 -6.61 -16.13
C VAL A 55 5.50 -7.48 -14.87
N GLN A 56 6.67 -7.51 -14.23
CA GLN A 56 7.01 -8.33 -13.04
C GLN A 56 7.38 -9.81 -13.28
N SER A 57 7.71 -10.23 -14.51
CA SER A 57 8.04 -11.63 -14.82
C SER A 57 9.31 -12.16 -14.14
N ARG A 58 10.28 -11.28 -13.85
CA ARG A 58 11.62 -11.64 -13.37
C ARG A 58 12.12 -10.66 -12.33
N LEU A 59 12.79 -11.20 -11.31
CA LEU A 59 13.58 -10.39 -10.38
C LEU A 59 14.83 -9.90 -11.13
N PRO A 60 15.19 -8.61 -11.03
CA PRO A 60 16.45 -8.13 -11.57
C PRO A 60 17.62 -8.80 -10.85
N ASP A 61 18.78 -8.81 -11.50
CA ASP A 61 20.03 -9.21 -10.86
C ASP A 61 20.21 -8.41 -9.55
N PRO A 62 20.43 -9.07 -8.39
CA PRO A 62 20.61 -8.40 -7.11
C PRO A 62 21.73 -7.34 -7.13
N GLU A 63 22.83 -7.61 -7.83
CA GLU A 63 23.99 -6.73 -7.86
C GLU A 63 23.72 -5.48 -8.72
N TRP A 64 23.01 -5.65 -9.84
CA TRP A 64 22.50 -4.53 -10.65
C TRP A 64 21.50 -3.67 -9.87
N LEU A 65 20.59 -4.33 -9.14
CA LEU A 65 19.55 -3.64 -8.37
C LEU A 65 20.18 -2.80 -7.25
N GLU A 66 21.14 -3.36 -6.53
CA GLU A 66 21.89 -2.66 -5.48
C GLU A 66 22.63 -1.44 -6.06
N ARG A 67 23.37 -1.61 -7.15
CA ARG A 67 24.06 -0.47 -7.79
C ARG A 67 23.12 0.59 -8.35
N TRP A 68 21.98 0.21 -8.91
CA TRP A 68 20.99 1.17 -9.40
C TRP A 68 20.32 1.95 -8.24
N LEU A 69 20.02 1.27 -7.14
CA LEU A 69 19.47 1.90 -5.94
C LEU A 69 20.48 2.87 -5.30
N ASP A 70 21.74 2.46 -5.20
CA ASP A 70 22.78 3.21 -4.49
C ASP A 70 23.39 4.33 -5.35
N GLU A 71 23.70 4.07 -6.62
CA GLU A 71 24.46 5.01 -7.46
C GLU A 71 23.55 5.87 -8.35
N GLN A 72 22.40 5.36 -8.81
CA GLN A 72 21.57 6.05 -9.80
C GLN A 72 20.39 6.79 -9.17
N ILE A 73 19.64 6.14 -8.28
CA ILE A 73 18.50 6.79 -7.59
C ILE A 73 18.97 7.49 -6.32
N ARG A 74 20.01 6.96 -5.65
CA ARG A 74 20.49 7.43 -4.34
C ARG A 74 19.31 7.55 -3.36
N PHE A 75 18.51 6.48 -3.27
CA PHE A 75 17.30 6.48 -2.44
C PHE A 75 17.67 6.36 -0.96
N ASP A 76 18.07 7.50 -0.39
CA ASP A 76 18.46 7.60 1.00
C ASP A 76 17.25 7.77 1.95
N GLY A 77 17.56 7.87 3.25
CA GLY A 77 16.54 8.04 4.27
C GLY A 77 15.75 9.35 4.18
N GLU A 78 16.27 10.39 3.53
CA GLU A 78 15.54 11.64 3.34
C GLU A 78 14.47 11.49 2.25
N TRP A 79 14.82 10.85 1.15
CA TRP A 79 13.86 10.52 0.09
C TRP A 79 12.78 9.56 0.57
N GLU A 80 13.16 8.55 1.36
CA GLU A 80 12.20 7.67 2.00
C GLU A 80 11.22 8.45 2.89
N LYS A 81 11.72 9.37 3.73
CA LYS A 81 10.87 10.22 4.57
C LYS A 81 9.88 11.03 3.75
N LYS A 82 10.32 11.66 2.65
CA LYS A 82 9.45 12.42 1.73
C LYS A 82 8.37 11.52 1.09
N VAL A 83 8.71 10.28 0.72
CA VAL A 83 7.76 9.31 0.18
C VAL A 83 6.71 8.94 1.24
N VAL A 84 7.14 8.63 2.46
CA VAL A 84 6.23 8.31 3.58
C VAL A 84 5.29 9.49 3.86
N GLU A 85 5.81 10.70 3.96
CA GLU A 85 5.01 11.92 4.15
C GLU A 85 3.98 12.11 3.03
N ARG A 86 4.37 11.87 1.78
CA ARG A 86 3.44 11.96 0.64
C ARG A 86 2.36 10.88 0.68
N ILE A 87 2.68 9.65 1.08
CA ILE A 87 1.72 8.55 1.25
C ILE A 87 0.70 8.93 2.33
N LEU A 88 1.17 9.34 3.51
CA LEU A 88 0.30 9.71 4.62
C LEU A 88 -0.61 10.89 4.24
N HIS A 89 -0.05 11.92 3.60
CA HIS A 89 -0.82 13.06 3.11
C HIS A 89 -1.91 12.65 2.10
N ASN A 90 -1.59 11.81 1.12
CA ASN A 90 -2.56 11.33 0.14
C ASN A 90 -3.68 10.52 0.78
N LEU A 91 -3.34 9.66 1.76
CA LEU A 91 -4.32 8.89 2.52
C LEU A 91 -5.16 9.79 3.43
N SER A 92 -4.59 10.89 3.93
CA SER A 92 -5.35 11.89 4.67
C SER A 92 -6.40 12.58 3.82
N ILE A 93 -6.05 12.94 2.58
CA ILE A 93 -7.02 13.48 1.61
C ILE A 93 -8.07 12.42 1.25
N LEU A 94 -7.66 11.16 1.13
CA LEU A 94 -8.54 10.07 0.73
C LEU A 94 -9.57 9.71 1.81
N PHE A 95 -9.17 9.73 3.08
CA PHE A 95 -10.03 9.37 4.21
C PHE A 95 -10.58 10.57 4.97
N GLU A 96 -10.30 11.79 4.50
CA GLU A 96 -10.71 13.05 5.13
C GLU A 96 -10.30 13.13 6.61
N ARG A 97 -9.10 12.61 6.92
CA ARG A 97 -8.55 12.51 8.28
C ARG A 97 -7.04 12.66 8.29
N THR A 98 -6.50 13.49 9.16
CA THR A 98 -5.04 13.71 9.24
C THR A 98 -4.31 12.49 9.79
N PHE A 99 -3.21 12.11 9.14
CA PHE A 99 -2.25 11.10 9.57
C PHE A 99 -0.84 11.69 9.52
N ALA A 100 -0.23 11.90 10.67
CA ALA A 100 1.15 12.35 10.80
C ALA A 100 2.14 11.17 10.85
N THR A 101 1.68 9.98 11.25
CA THR A 101 2.53 8.80 11.40
C THR A 101 1.87 7.52 10.88
N ALA A 102 2.70 6.53 10.53
CA ALA A 102 2.24 5.19 10.17
C ALA A 102 1.46 4.50 11.32
N GLN A 103 1.72 4.89 12.57
CA GLN A 103 1.04 4.37 13.75
C GLN A 103 -0.43 4.83 13.81
N GLU A 104 -0.67 6.10 13.51
CA GLU A 104 -2.03 6.66 13.42
C GLU A 104 -2.82 6.01 12.30
N LEU A 105 -2.19 5.80 11.15
CA LEU A 105 -2.79 5.08 10.03
C LEU A 105 -3.12 3.62 10.41
N ASN A 106 -2.25 2.94 11.17
CA ASN A 106 -2.50 1.59 11.65
C ASN A 106 -3.64 1.53 12.67
N ARG A 107 -3.78 2.54 13.53
CA ARG A 107 -4.94 2.68 14.43
C ARG A 107 -6.23 2.82 13.63
N TYR A 108 -6.24 3.66 12.60
CA TYR A 108 -7.38 3.80 11.69
C TYR A 108 -7.69 2.50 10.95
N ARG A 109 -6.68 1.78 10.45
CA ARG A 109 -6.87 0.47 9.82
C ARG A 109 -7.60 -0.50 10.76
N LYS A 110 -7.19 -0.57 12.03
CA LYS A 110 -7.83 -1.42 13.04
C LYS A 110 -9.27 -0.99 13.32
N GLU A 111 -9.53 0.31 13.42
CA GLU A 111 -10.87 0.88 13.61
C GLU A 111 -11.83 0.46 12.47
N VAL A 112 -11.42 0.64 11.21
CA VAL A 112 -12.22 0.25 10.03
C VAL A 112 -12.41 -1.26 9.96
N THR A 113 -11.36 -2.04 10.28
CA THR A 113 -11.47 -3.51 10.32
C THR A 113 -12.46 -3.96 11.40
N GLY A 114 -12.48 -3.29 12.55
CA GLY A 114 -13.46 -3.54 13.61
C GLY A 114 -14.89 -3.22 13.19
N ARG A 115 -15.10 -2.11 12.47
CA ARG A 115 -16.41 -1.76 11.89
C ARG A 115 -16.90 -2.82 10.90
N LEU A 116 -16.04 -3.25 9.97
CA LEU A 116 -16.36 -4.34 9.04
C LEU A 116 -16.75 -5.63 9.77
N GLN A 117 -16.05 -5.99 10.84
CA GLN A 117 -16.36 -7.18 11.63
C GLN A 117 -17.67 -7.06 12.39
N ALA A 118 -18.00 -5.86 12.89
CA ALA A 118 -19.27 -5.59 13.57
C ALA A 118 -20.47 -5.60 12.60
N GLU A 119 -20.29 -5.08 11.38
CA GLU A 119 -21.29 -5.15 10.30
C GLU A 119 -21.49 -6.59 9.79
N SER A 120 -20.48 -7.45 9.95
CA SER A 120 -20.53 -8.88 9.60
C SER A 120 -21.03 -9.78 10.75
N GLY A 121 -21.73 -9.21 11.75
CA GLY A 121 -22.26 -9.92 12.93
C GLY A 121 -23.12 -11.16 12.60
N PRO A 122 -23.24 -12.10 13.55
CA PRO A 122 -23.42 -13.52 13.27
C PRO A 122 -24.68 -13.78 12.46
N SER A 123 -24.54 -14.48 11.32
CA SER A 123 -25.67 -15.09 10.62
C SER A 123 -26.42 -15.95 11.63
N SER A 124 -27.62 -15.51 11.99
CA SER A 124 -28.52 -16.20 12.91
C SER A 124 -28.87 -17.58 12.35
N ALA A 125 -28.14 -18.61 12.77
CA ALA A 125 -28.59 -19.99 12.72
C ALA A 125 -29.29 -20.29 14.05
N ALA A 126 -30.48 -19.71 14.22
CA ALA A 126 -31.48 -20.18 15.15
C ALA A 126 -32.64 -20.75 14.32
N GLN A 127 -32.62 -22.05 14.06
CA GLN A 127 -33.82 -22.78 13.65
C GLN A 127 -34.37 -23.52 14.88
N PRO A 128 -35.64 -23.28 15.26
CA PRO A 128 -36.31 -24.07 16.27
C PRO A 128 -36.97 -25.30 15.61
N ALA A 129 -36.77 -26.47 16.20
CA ALA A 129 -37.72 -27.59 16.22
C ALA A 129 -37.36 -28.49 17.41
#